data_AF-A0A1B2EYP3-F1
#
_entry.id   AF-A0A1B2EYP3-F1
#
_cell.length_a   1.000
_cell.length_b   1.000
_cell.length_c   1.000
_cell.angle_alpha   90.00
_cell.angle_beta   90.00
_cell.angle_gamma   90.00
#
_symmetry.space_group_name_H-M   'P 1'
#
loop_
_entity.id
_entity.type
_entity.pdbx_description
1 polymer ?
#
loop_
_entity_poly.entity_id
_entity_poly.type
_entity_poly.pdbx_seq_one_letter_code
_entity_poly.pdbx_strand_id
1 'polypeptide(L)'
;MIEDLSEVAPDRVLTEAVEPSAHLKSDEWKASVFLGSMFAGHDTVHHKDREYVRVPVHINSAEGFNDRIRRTVSGVFHHFSPYMKDLCFNEIGFRWS
;
A
#
# COMPACT_ATOMS: atom_id res chain seq x y z
N MET A 1 12.19 -9.27 5.86
CA MET A 1 11.81 -8.00 6.49
C MET A 1 12.19 -6.95 5.46
N ILE A 2 11.29 -6.06 5.07
CA ILE A 2 11.71 -4.91 4.26
C ILE A 2 12.42 -4.00 5.25
N GLU A 3 13.73 -4.16 5.35
CA GLU A 3 14.59 -3.42 6.29
C GLU A 3 14.83 -1.98 5.81
N ASP A 4 14.52 -1.72 4.55
CA ASP A 4 14.70 -0.44 3.90
C ASP A 4 13.35 0.19 3.53
N LEU A 5 12.99 1.27 4.24
CA LEU A 5 11.82 2.10 3.93
C LEU A 5 12.21 3.29 3.03
N SER A 6 13.44 3.32 2.49
CA SER A 6 13.84 4.30 1.48
C SER A 6 12.99 4.14 0.22
N GLU A 7 12.99 5.16 -0.63
CA GLU A 7 12.25 5.20 -1.89
C GLU A 7 12.60 4.04 -2.84
N VAL A 8 13.76 3.39 -2.64
CA VAL A 8 14.30 2.31 -3.48
C VAL A 8 13.54 0.99 -3.31
N ALA A 9 13.11 0.66 -2.08
CA ALA A 9 12.39 -0.58 -1.82
C ALA A 9 10.98 -0.63 -2.44
N PRO A 10 10.12 0.40 -2.33
CA PRO A 10 8.81 0.39 -2.96
C PRO A 10 8.87 0.44 -4.49
N ASP A 11 9.88 1.10 -5.09
CA ASP A 11 10.07 1.12 -6.54
C ASP A 11 10.21 -0.29 -7.12
N ARG A 12 11.15 -1.07 -6.59
CA ARG A 12 11.37 -2.45 -7.06
C ARG A 12 10.12 -3.32 -6.92
N VAL A 13 9.44 -3.24 -5.78
CA VAL A 13 8.25 -4.07 -5.53
C VAL A 13 7.11 -3.70 -6.48
N LEU A 14 6.88 -2.41 -6.71
CA LEU A 14 5.78 -1.94 -7.55
C LEU A 14 6.04 -2.22 -9.04
N THR A 15 7.27 -2.00 -9.52
CA THR A 15 7.63 -2.25 -10.92
C THR A 15 7.65 -3.73 -11.30
N GLU A 16 7.91 -4.63 -10.33
CA GLU A 16 7.83 -6.09 -10.54
C GLU A 16 6.38 -6.62 -10.49
N ALA A 17 5.51 -6.01 -9.68
CA ALA A 17 4.18 -6.55 -9.37
C ALA A 17 3.00 -5.86 -10.09
N VAL A 18 3.21 -4.67 -10.67
CA VAL A 18 2.16 -3.83 -11.24
C VAL A 18 2.50 -3.45 -12.68
N GLU A 19 1.52 -3.54 -13.58
CA GLU A 19 1.66 -3.16 -14.98
C GLU A 19 1.96 -1.65 -15.12
N PRO A 20 2.92 -1.22 -15.97
CA PRO A 20 3.22 0.20 -16.19
C PRO A 20 2.03 1.02 -16.70
N SER A 21 1.04 0.36 -17.34
CA SER A 21 -0.19 1.00 -17.80
C SER A 21 -1.18 1.37 -16.68
N ALA A 22 -0.90 0.99 -15.43
CA ALA A 22 -1.74 1.32 -14.28
C ALA A 22 -1.77 2.83 -13.98
N HIS A 23 -2.79 3.25 -13.24
CA HIS A 23 -2.90 4.61 -12.71
C HIS A 23 -2.67 4.57 -11.19
N LEU A 24 -1.53 5.08 -10.74
CA LEU A 24 -1.19 5.15 -9.32
C LEU A 24 -2.08 6.17 -8.61
N LYS A 25 -2.67 5.78 -7.48
CA LYS A 25 -3.36 6.69 -6.56
C LYS A 25 -2.62 6.67 -5.22
N SER A 26 -2.21 7.84 -4.72
CA SER A 26 -1.45 7.95 -3.47
C SER A 26 -1.97 9.05 -2.55
N ASP A 27 -1.42 9.10 -1.33
CA ASP A 27 -1.40 10.29 -0.50
C ASP A 27 -0.24 11.22 -0.91
N GLU A 28 -0.01 12.25 -0.09
CA GLU A 28 0.99 13.29 -0.30
C GLU A 28 2.43 12.89 0.10
N TRP A 29 2.72 11.60 0.25
CA TRP A 29 4.08 11.16 0.52
C TRP A 29 5.00 11.44 -0.67
N LYS A 30 6.14 12.12 -0.44
CA LYS A 30 7.05 12.59 -1.50
C LYS A 30 7.56 11.46 -2.40
N ALA A 31 7.82 10.29 -1.84
CA ALA A 31 8.28 9.13 -2.61
C ALA A 31 7.25 8.70 -3.65
N SER A 32 5.95 8.88 -3.38
CA SER A 32 4.88 8.56 -4.32
C SER A 32 4.91 9.42 -5.57
N VAL A 33 5.41 10.66 -5.50
CA VAL A 33 5.59 11.51 -6.68
C VAL A 33 6.65 10.93 -7.63
N PHE A 34 7.76 10.45 -7.07
CA PHE A 34 8.79 9.78 -7.85
C PHE A 34 8.25 8.48 -8.45
N LEU A 35 7.60 7.64 -7.63
CA LEU A 35 7.02 6.36 -8.06
C LEU A 35 5.92 6.54 -9.12
N GLY A 36 5.13 7.60 -9.02
CA GLY A 36 4.08 7.91 -9.98
C GLY A 36 4.59 8.15 -11.40
N SER A 37 5.84 8.60 -11.54
CA SER A 37 6.46 8.79 -12.86
C SER A 37 6.71 7.48 -13.64
N MET A 38 6.65 6.34 -12.96
CA MET A 38 6.85 5.01 -13.54
C MET A 38 5.56 4.40 -14.14
N PHE A 39 4.42 5.07 -13.97
CA PHE A 39 3.09 4.59 -14.36
C PHE A 39 2.41 5.52 -15.37
N ALA A 40 1.40 5.03 -16.08
CA ALA A 40 0.67 5.79 -17.10
C ALA A 40 -0.09 7.01 -16.55
N GLY A 41 -0.37 7.03 -15.25
CA GLY A 41 -0.95 8.18 -14.57
C GLY A 41 -0.70 8.13 -13.07
N HIS A 42 -0.73 9.29 -12.44
CA HIS A 42 -0.60 9.43 -10.99
C HIS A 42 -1.52 10.54 -10.48
N ASP A 43 -2.40 10.19 -9.54
CA ASP A 43 -3.22 11.14 -8.79
C ASP A 43 -2.94 11.03 -7.29
N THR A 44 -3.03 12.18 -6.61
CA THR A 44 -2.75 12.28 -5.17
C THR A 44 -3.89 12.98 -4.44
N VAL A 45 -4.31 12.45 -3.30
CA VAL A 45 -5.16 13.15 -2.33
C VAL A 45 -4.31 13.87 -1.28
N HIS A 46 -4.72 15.06 -0.85
CA HIS A 46 -3.98 15.86 0.13
C HIS A 46 -4.66 15.86 1.51
N HIS A 47 -4.24 14.94 2.37
CA HIS A 47 -4.80 14.81 3.72
C HIS A 47 -4.57 16.05 4.60
N LYS A 48 -3.45 16.76 4.44
CA LYS A 48 -3.21 18.05 5.13
C LYS A 48 -4.31 19.08 4.86
N ASP A 49 -4.90 19.03 3.67
CA ASP A 49 -5.95 19.95 3.21
C ASP A 49 -7.35 19.38 3.48
N ARG A 50 -7.45 18.27 4.24
CA ARG A 50 -8.67 17.52 4.53
C ARG A 50 -9.36 16.96 3.28
N GLU A 51 -8.58 16.71 2.23
CA GLU A 51 -9.02 16.01 1.03
C GLU A 51 -8.80 14.52 1.18
N TYR A 52 -9.86 13.75 1.44
CA TYR A 52 -9.81 12.29 1.57
C TYR A 52 -10.32 11.56 0.31
N VAL A 53 -11.12 12.24 -0.51
CA VAL A 53 -11.65 11.71 -1.76
C VAL A 53 -11.87 12.85 -2.75
N ARG A 54 -11.44 12.64 -3.99
CA ARG A 54 -11.75 13.47 -5.15
C ARG A 54 -12.18 12.56 -6.28
N VAL A 55 -13.45 12.18 -6.29
CA VAL A 55 -13.97 11.07 -7.12
C VAL A 55 -13.50 11.21 -8.58
N PRO A 56 -12.80 10.21 -9.15
CA PRO A 56 -12.59 8.82 -8.66
C PRO A 56 -11.29 8.55 -7.86
N VAL A 57 -10.57 9.58 -7.42
CA VAL A 57 -9.29 9.50 -6.70
C VAL A 57 -9.49 9.32 -5.19
N HIS A 58 -8.98 8.22 -4.64
CA HIS A 58 -8.84 7.96 -3.20
C HIS A 58 -7.86 6.80 -2.98
N ILE A 59 -7.38 6.65 -1.74
CA ILE A 59 -6.52 5.51 -1.33
C ILE A 59 -7.16 4.60 -0.27
N ASN A 60 -8.45 4.82 0.04
CA ASN A 60 -9.17 4.12 1.11
C ASN A 60 -9.07 2.60 1.06
N SER A 61 -8.96 1.99 -0.13
CA SER A 61 -8.78 0.54 -0.26
C SER A 61 -7.41 0.08 0.28
N ALA A 62 -6.33 0.80 -0.04
CA ALA A 62 -4.99 0.50 0.46
C ALA A 62 -4.89 0.77 1.96
N GLU A 63 -5.45 1.89 2.43
CA GLU A 63 -5.52 2.21 3.86
C GLU A 63 -6.32 1.15 4.62
N GLY A 64 -7.51 0.79 4.11
CA GLY A 64 -8.37 -0.23 4.70
C GLY A 64 -7.70 -1.61 4.77
N PHE A 65 -6.91 -1.98 3.77
CA PHE A 65 -6.14 -3.23 3.79
C PHE A 65 -5.02 -3.20 4.84
N ASN A 66 -4.26 -2.11 4.94
CA ASN A 66 -3.26 -1.91 6.00
C ASN A 66 -3.90 -1.99 7.39
N ASP A 67 -5.07 -1.39 7.53
CA ASP A 67 -5.90 -1.43 8.73
C ASP A 67 -6.38 -2.85 9.09
N ARG A 68 -6.69 -3.68 8.09
CA ARG A 68 -7.02 -5.11 8.27
C ARG A 68 -5.80 -5.89 8.76
N ILE A 69 -4.61 -5.65 8.20
CA ILE A 69 -3.37 -6.28 8.65
C ILE A 69 -3.16 -5.99 10.14
N ARG A 70 -3.17 -4.72 10.53
CA ARG A 70 -2.92 -4.28 11.92
C ARG A 70 -3.91 -4.91 12.90
N ARG A 71 -5.20 -4.93 12.57
CA ARG A 71 -6.23 -5.53 13.43
C ARG A 71 -6.11 -7.05 13.52
N THR A 72 -5.77 -7.74 12.43
CA THR A 72 -5.58 -9.20 12.45
C THR A 72 -4.36 -9.59 13.28
N VAL A 73 -3.26 -8.84 13.14
CA VAL A 73 -2.07 -9.03 14.00
C VAL A 73 -2.44 -8.84 15.47
N SER A 74 -3.12 -7.76 15.83
CA SER A 74 -3.45 -7.50 17.23
C SER A 74 -4.48 -8.47 17.81
N GLY A 75 -5.46 -8.91 17.01
CA GLY A 75 -6.65 -9.63 17.49
C GLY A 75 -6.67 -11.14 17.25
N VAL A 76 -5.88 -11.65 16.30
CA VAL A 76 -5.89 -13.07 15.92
C VAL A 76 -4.52 -13.70 16.13
N PHE A 77 -3.48 -13.13 15.51
CA PHE A 77 -2.15 -13.74 15.54
C PHE A 77 -1.38 -13.38 16.81
N HIS A 78 -1.64 -12.21 17.38
CA HIS A 78 -0.91 -11.55 18.48
C HIS A 78 0.58 -11.28 18.21
N HIS A 79 1.23 -12.07 17.35
CA HIS A 79 2.61 -11.94 16.91
C HIS A 79 2.82 -12.55 15.51
N PHE A 80 3.74 -11.99 14.73
CA PHE A 80 4.23 -12.59 13.49
C PHE A 80 5.61 -13.21 13.67
N SER A 81 5.67 -14.53 13.60
CA SER A 81 6.96 -15.19 13.34
C SER A 81 7.44 -14.83 11.93
N PRO A 82 8.71 -14.44 11.74
CA PRO A 82 9.28 -14.17 10.41
C PRO A 82 9.12 -15.35 9.44
N TYR A 83 9.06 -16.58 9.95
CA TYR A 83 8.85 -17.81 9.16
C TYR A 83 7.42 -17.94 8.61
N MET A 84 6.42 -17.40 9.32
CA MET A 84 5.00 -17.55 8.95
C MET A 84 4.39 -16.31 8.31
N LYS A 85 5.12 -15.20 8.24
CA LYS A 85 4.62 -13.90 7.75
C LYS A 85 3.91 -14.02 6.39
N ASP A 86 4.46 -14.80 5.45
CA ASP A 86 3.91 -14.90 4.08
C ASP A 86 2.58 -15.68 4.09
N LEU A 87 2.48 -16.73 4.91
CA LEU A 87 1.24 -17.47 5.13
C LEU A 87 0.18 -16.58 5.79
N CYS A 88 0.57 -15.77 6.76
CA CYS A 88 -0.34 -14.83 7.41
C CYS A 88 -0.83 -13.74 6.45
N PHE A 89 0.04 -13.17 5.61
CA PHE A 89 -0.38 -12.20 4.60
C PHE A 89 -1.29 -12.83 3.55
N ASN A 90 -1.03 -14.08 3.15
CA ASN A 90 -1.92 -14.84 2.27
C ASN A 90 -3.30 -15.06 2.90
N GLU A 91 -3.37 -15.41 4.20
CA GLU A 91 -4.67 -15.54 4.88
C GLU A 91 -5.41 -14.20 4.96
N ILE A 92 -4.72 -13.11 5.32
CA ILE A 92 -5.32 -11.78 5.38
C ILE A 92 -5.83 -11.36 3.99
N GLY A 93 -5.05 -11.61 2.94
CA GLY A 93 -5.44 -11.35 1.56
C GLY A 93 -6.63 -12.21 1.11
N PHE A 94 -6.65 -13.50 1.44
CA PHE A 94 -7.77 -14.39 1.13
C PHE A 94 -9.08 -13.95 1.80
N ARG A 95 -9.00 -13.32 2.98
CA ARG A 95 -10.16 -12.79 3.72
C ARG A 95 -10.56 -11.38 3.27
N TRP A 96 -9.81 -10.77 2.37
CA TRP A 96 -10.15 -9.49 1.76
C TRP A 96 -11.11 -9.72 0.59
N SER A 97 -12.21 -8.98 0.61
CA SER A 97 -13.44 -9.08 -0.21
C SER A 97 -13.26 -9.51 -1.67
#